data_AF-A0A9W8LWG0-F1
#
_entry.id   AF-A0A9W8LWG0-F1
#
_cell.length_a   1.000
_cell.length_b   1.000
_cell.length_c   1.000
_cell.angle_alpha   90.00
_cell.angle_beta   90.00
_cell.angle_gamma   90.00
#
_symmetry.space_group_name_H-M   'P 1'
#
loop_
_entity.id
_entity.type
_entity.pdbx_description
1 polymer ?
#
loop_
_entity_poly.entity_id
_entity_poly.type
_entity_poly.pdbx_seq_one_letter_code
_entity_poly.pdbx_strand_id
1 'polypeptide(L)'
;PTRDDAIAYADRSPLVVLREELDYFVVPASGRTHGDISGVAGFTLEMAKTRCGELLAEDDSVFEPLERTMQRNLDKWRAKSAEGAADDAHALQSASIIEQQLIDMLCLAGFPRDARWGCRRVEPSKTSVSSLLTVPLDESADHARAVAAQKLLLFYKKPARKCWWEGEDVNAGDSDHKINLKLWCRRTWTLELVLV
;
A
#
# COMPACT_ATOMS: atom_id res chain seq x y z
N PRO A 1 27.23 12.94 -10.43
CA PRO A 1 28.04 11.70 -10.39
C PRO A 1 29.46 11.98 -10.87
N THR A 2 30.48 11.68 -10.05
CA THR A 2 31.88 11.80 -10.46
C THR A 2 32.27 10.62 -11.35
N ARG A 3 33.35 10.76 -12.11
CA ARG A 3 33.83 9.75 -13.08
C ARG A 3 34.19 8.39 -12.42
N ASP A 4 34.49 8.40 -11.12
CA ASP A 4 34.77 7.19 -10.33
C ASP A 4 33.51 6.43 -9.93
N ASP A 5 32.36 7.12 -9.80
CA ASP A 5 31.07 6.47 -9.59
C ASP A 5 30.75 5.56 -10.78
N ALA A 6 30.91 6.05 -12.02
CA ALA A 6 30.56 5.35 -13.25
C ALA A 6 31.27 4.00 -13.46
N ILE A 7 32.48 3.81 -12.91
CA ILE A 7 33.25 2.56 -13.03
C ILE A 7 32.72 1.49 -12.05
N ALA A 8 32.16 1.89 -10.91
CA ALA A 8 31.61 0.96 -9.92
C ALA A 8 30.23 0.37 -10.31
N TYR A 9 29.54 0.94 -11.31
CA TYR A 9 28.23 0.47 -11.81
C TYR A 9 28.34 -0.53 -12.98
N ALA A 10 29.53 -0.74 -13.56
CA ALA A 10 29.66 -1.49 -14.81
C ALA A 10 29.21 -2.97 -14.72
N ASP A 11 29.19 -3.57 -13.52
CA ASP A 11 28.82 -4.98 -13.28
C ASP A 11 27.57 -5.18 -12.42
N ARG A 12 26.89 -4.11 -11.98
CA ARG A 12 25.72 -4.22 -11.09
C ARG A 12 24.43 -3.87 -11.80
N SER A 13 23.41 -4.71 -11.60
CA SER A 13 22.10 -4.48 -12.20
C SER A 13 21.24 -3.63 -11.25
N PRO A 14 20.80 -2.41 -11.65
CA PRO A 14 19.90 -1.61 -10.83
C PRO A 14 18.51 -2.25 -10.75
N LEU A 15 17.99 -2.41 -9.53
CA LEU A 15 16.64 -2.87 -9.24
C LEU A 15 15.85 -1.75 -8.56
N VAL A 16 14.63 -1.53 -9.03
CA VAL A 16 13.64 -0.74 -8.30
C VAL A 16 12.91 -1.68 -7.35
N VAL A 17 12.96 -1.38 -6.07
CA VAL A 17 12.35 -2.15 -4.99
C VAL A 17 11.21 -1.35 -4.41
N LEU A 18 10.01 -1.92 -4.43
CA LEU A 18 8.84 -1.39 -3.73
C LEU A 18 8.54 -2.30 -2.54
N ARG A 19 8.51 -1.72 -1.34
CA ARG A 19 8.19 -2.39 -0.08
C ARG A 19 6.91 -1.82 0.50
N GLU A 20 6.08 -2.66 1.10
CA GLU A 20 4.96 -2.24 1.93
C GLU A 20 5.15 -2.74 3.36
N GLU A 21 4.99 -1.83 4.31
CA GLU A 21 4.75 -2.13 5.72
C GLU A 21 3.31 -1.74 6.03
N LEU A 22 2.44 -2.73 6.26
CA LEU A 22 1.04 -2.54 6.59
C LEU A 22 0.81 -2.91 8.05
N ASP A 23 0.54 -1.93 8.90
CA ASP A 23 0.07 -2.16 10.27
C ASP A 23 -1.44 -2.17 10.30
N TYR A 24 -2.05 -3.13 11.00
CA TYR A 24 -3.51 -3.21 11.11
C TYR A 24 -4.00 -3.27 12.55
N PHE A 25 -5.20 -2.74 12.77
CA PHE A 25 -5.83 -2.59 14.07
C PHE A 25 -7.28 -3.06 13.98
N VAL A 26 -7.58 -4.11 14.74
CA VAL A 26 -8.92 -4.69 14.82
C VAL A 26 -9.68 -4.04 15.95
N VAL A 27 -10.82 -3.42 15.63
CA VAL A 27 -11.71 -2.77 16.60
C VAL A 27 -13.05 -3.52 16.61
N PRO A 28 -13.33 -4.34 17.65
CA PRO A 28 -14.60 -5.03 17.76
C PRO A 28 -15.75 -4.05 17.99
N ALA A 29 -16.89 -4.28 17.34
CA ALA A 29 -18.09 -3.46 17.53
C ALA A 29 -18.59 -3.47 18.98
N SER A 30 -18.32 -4.54 19.73
CA SER A 30 -18.67 -4.65 21.15
C SER A 30 -17.80 -3.81 22.08
N GLY A 31 -16.67 -3.26 21.59
CA GLY A 31 -15.67 -2.59 22.41
C GLY A 31 -14.89 -3.50 23.37
N ARG A 32 -15.22 -4.80 23.43
CA ARG A 32 -14.54 -5.77 24.30
C ARG A 32 -13.18 -6.17 23.72
N THR A 33 -12.18 -6.26 24.59
CA THR A 33 -10.81 -6.69 24.25
C THR A 33 -10.40 -8.00 24.91
N HIS A 34 -11.25 -8.55 25.77
CA HIS A 34 -11.02 -9.79 26.53
C HIS A 34 -12.22 -10.73 26.43
N GLY A 35 -11.94 -12.03 26.49
CA GLY A 35 -12.96 -13.07 26.30
C GLY A 35 -13.56 -13.01 24.89
N ASP A 36 -14.85 -13.28 24.80
CA ASP A 36 -15.60 -13.23 23.55
C ASP A 36 -15.81 -11.77 23.14
N ILE A 37 -15.33 -11.40 21.95
CA ILE A 37 -15.46 -10.04 21.43
C ILE A 37 -16.68 -9.85 20.52
N SER A 38 -17.35 -10.95 20.15
CA SER A 38 -18.52 -10.97 19.27
C SER A 38 -19.73 -11.64 19.94
N GLY A 39 -20.81 -11.84 19.18
CA GLY A 39 -21.96 -12.67 19.62
C GLY A 39 -21.70 -14.18 19.49
N VAL A 40 -20.55 -14.58 18.94
CA VAL A 40 -20.13 -15.97 18.76
C VAL A 40 -19.28 -16.39 19.95
N ALA A 41 -19.70 -17.47 20.62
CA ALA A 41 -18.99 -18.01 21.76
C ALA A 41 -17.58 -18.47 21.39
N GLY A 42 -16.59 -18.10 22.20
CA GLY A 42 -15.19 -18.44 22.00
C GLY A 42 -14.44 -17.56 20.99
N PHE A 43 -15.09 -16.62 20.30
CA PHE A 43 -14.39 -15.78 19.33
C PHE A 43 -13.64 -14.62 20.00
N THR A 44 -12.32 -14.76 20.10
CA THR A 44 -11.45 -13.82 20.80
C THR A 44 -10.87 -12.74 19.90
N LEU A 45 -10.28 -11.70 20.51
CA LEU A 45 -9.54 -10.67 19.77
C LEU A 45 -8.32 -11.24 19.04
N GLU A 46 -7.68 -12.27 19.58
CA GLU A 46 -6.53 -12.91 18.93
C GLU A 46 -6.95 -13.61 17.64
N MET A 47 -8.06 -14.36 17.66
CA MET A 47 -8.64 -14.97 16.47
C MET A 47 -8.99 -13.91 15.42
N ALA A 48 -9.57 -12.79 15.85
CA ALA A 48 -9.90 -11.69 14.97
C ALA A 48 -8.66 -11.05 14.32
N LYS A 49 -7.58 -10.85 15.09
CA LYS A 49 -6.30 -10.34 14.57
C LYS A 49 -5.68 -11.29 13.55
N THR A 50 -5.70 -12.60 13.83
CA THR A 50 -5.21 -13.62 12.89
C THR A 50 -6.04 -13.59 11.60
N ARG A 51 -7.38 -13.61 11.72
CA ARG A 51 -8.26 -13.64 10.55
C ARG A 51 -8.17 -12.39 9.69
N CYS A 52 -8.11 -11.20 10.31
CA CYS A 52 -7.89 -9.96 9.56
C CYS A 52 -6.51 -9.95 8.89
N GLY A 53 -5.47 -10.48 9.54
CA GLY A 53 -4.15 -10.63 8.94
C GLY A 53 -4.17 -11.52 7.69
N GLU A 54 -4.88 -12.66 7.74
CA GLU A 54 -5.07 -13.56 6.61
C GLU A 54 -5.78 -12.86 5.45
N LEU A 55 -6.92 -12.20 5.71
CA LEU A 55 -7.67 -11.45 4.69
C LEU A 55 -6.81 -10.36 4.03
N LEU A 56 -6.04 -9.63 4.84
CA LEU A 56 -5.13 -8.60 4.33
C LEU A 56 -3.98 -9.21 3.51
N ALA A 57 -3.48 -10.38 3.88
CA ALA A 57 -2.42 -11.08 3.15
C ALA A 57 -2.92 -11.69 1.83
N GLU A 58 -4.21 -12.03 1.73
CA GLU A 58 -4.86 -12.47 0.49
C GLU A 58 -5.01 -11.33 -0.54
N ASP A 59 -5.24 -10.09 -0.07
CA ASP A 59 -5.25 -8.89 -0.93
C ASP A 59 -3.82 -8.51 -1.34
N ASP A 60 -3.31 -9.19 -2.37
CA ASP A 60 -1.94 -9.05 -2.86
C ASP A 60 -1.77 -8.07 -4.03
N SER A 61 -2.81 -7.31 -4.39
CA SER A 61 -2.71 -6.25 -5.39
C SER A 61 -1.83 -5.11 -4.88
N VAL A 62 -0.89 -4.67 -5.72
CA VAL A 62 0.00 -3.56 -5.38
C VAL A 62 -0.75 -2.25 -5.41
N PHE A 63 -1.46 -1.93 -6.50
CA PHE A 63 -2.01 -0.58 -6.70
C PHE A 63 -3.46 -0.43 -6.21
N GLU A 64 -4.24 -1.50 -6.22
CA GLU A 64 -5.68 -1.43 -5.95
C GLU A 64 -6.03 -0.81 -4.58
N PRO A 65 -5.31 -1.09 -3.46
CA PRO A 65 -5.61 -0.43 -2.18
C PRO A 65 -5.51 1.10 -2.23
N LEU A 66 -4.52 1.63 -2.96
CA LEU A 66 -4.37 3.08 -3.14
C LEU A 66 -5.44 3.62 -4.10
N GLU A 67 -5.75 2.89 -5.18
CA GLU A 67 -6.81 3.27 -6.12
C GLU A 67 -8.20 3.32 -5.44
N ARG A 68 -8.52 2.36 -4.56
CA ARG A 68 -9.74 2.40 -3.73
C ARG A 68 -9.77 3.63 -2.83
N THR A 69 -8.62 4.03 -2.28
CA THR A 69 -8.49 5.25 -1.46
C THR A 69 -8.76 6.51 -2.29
N MET A 70 -8.16 6.60 -3.48
CA MET A 70 -8.38 7.70 -4.43
C MET A 70 -9.85 7.81 -4.83
N GLN A 71 -10.50 6.69 -5.16
CA GLN A 71 -11.91 6.65 -5.53
C GLN A 71 -12.80 7.17 -4.39
N ARG A 72 -12.55 6.73 -3.14
CA ARG A 72 -13.26 7.24 -1.96
C ARG A 72 -13.06 8.75 -1.75
N ASN A 73 -11.86 9.26 -2.00
CA ASN A 73 -11.56 10.68 -1.90
C ASN A 73 -12.31 11.50 -2.96
N LEU A 74 -12.39 10.99 -4.19
CA LEU A 74 -13.16 11.61 -5.28
C LEU A 74 -14.66 11.61 -5.00
N ASP A 75 -15.21 10.53 -4.43
CA ASP A 75 -16.64 10.48 -4.10
C ASP A 75 -16.99 11.44 -2.95
N LYS A 76 -16.13 11.52 -1.93
CA LYS A 76 -16.25 12.53 -0.85
C LYS A 76 -16.13 13.95 -1.40
N TRP A 77 -15.20 14.18 -2.32
CA TRP A 77 -15.04 15.46 -3.00
C TRP A 77 -16.31 15.86 -3.74
N ARG A 78 -16.87 14.97 -4.57
CA ARG A 78 -18.14 15.18 -5.30
C ARG A 78 -19.28 15.55 -4.36
N ALA A 79 -19.43 14.83 -3.25
CA ALA A 79 -20.46 15.11 -2.25
C ALA A 79 -20.28 16.50 -1.60
N LYS A 80 -19.07 16.82 -1.13
CA LYS A 80 -18.78 18.13 -0.50
C LYS A 80 -18.92 19.31 -1.46
N SER A 81 -18.56 19.12 -2.73
CA SER A 81 -18.73 20.16 -3.76
C SER A 81 -20.20 20.49 -4.03
N ALA A 82 -21.10 19.52 -3.88
CA ALA A 82 -22.54 19.77 -3.97
C ALA A 82 -23.08 20.56 -2.77
N GLU A 83 -22.41 20.51 -1.62
CA GLU A 83 -22.79 21.17 -0.37
C GLU A 83 -22.14 22.56 -0.17
N GLY A 84 -21.29 23.01 -1.10
CA GLY A 84 -20.68 24.35 -1.07
C GLY A 84 -19.46 24.50 -0.14
N ALA A 85 -18.86 23.41 0.34
CA ALA A 85 -17.65 23.43 1.17
C ALA A 85 -16.37 23.33 0.31
N ALA A 86 -15.76 24.48 -0.02
CA ALA A 86 -14.72 24.58 -1.06
C ALA A 86 -13.29 24.15 -0.62
N ASP A 87 -12.85 24.49 0.60
CA ASP A 87 -11.43 24.37 0.97
C ASP A 87 -10.98 22.92 1.21
N ASP A 88 -11.78 22.13 1.93
CA ASP A 88 -11.52 20.70 2.17
C ASP A 88 -11.58 19.86 0.88
N ALA A 89 -12.38 20.32 -0.09
CA ALA A 89 -12.63 19.61 -1.33
C ALA A 89 -11.37 19.61 -2.22
N HIS A 90 -10.68 20.74 -2.34
CA HIS A 90 -9.49 20.85 -3.19
C HIS A 90 -8.35 19.91 -2.75
N ALA A 91 -8.18 19.71 -1.44
CA ALA A 91 -7.16 18.80 -0.90
C ALA A 91 -7.40 17.33 -1.31
N LEU A 92 -8.65 16.84 -1.26
CA LEU A 92 -9.00 15.46 -1.64
C LEU A 92 -8.75 15.18 -3.12
N GLN A 93 -9.14 16.13 -3.98
CA GLN A 93 -8.91 16.04 -5.42
C GLN A 93 -7.41 16.05 -5.73
N SER A 94 -6.68 16.99 -5.11
CA SER A 94 -5.23 17.12 -5.31
C SER A 94 -4.50 15.84 -4.87
N ALA A 95 -4.84 15.30 -3.69
CA ALA A 95 -4.27 14.03 -3.21
C ALA A 95 -4.48 12.90 -4.24
N SER A 96 -5.68 12.78 -4.80
CA SER A 96 -6.00 11.75 -5.79
C SER A 96 -5.19 11.91 -7.08
N ILE A 97 -4.96 13.15 -7.55
CA ILE A 97 -4.12 13.41 -8.74
C ILE A 97 -2.66 13.00 -8.47
N ILE A 98 -2.12 13.35 -7.31
CA ILE A 98 -0.75 12.99 -6.94
C ILE A 98 -0.58 11.48 -6.78
N GLU A 99 -1.57 10.80 -6.20
CA GLU A 99 -1.58 9.34 -6.05
C GLU A 99 -1.66 8.64 -7.43
N GLN A 100 -2.44 9.16 -8.37
CA GLN A 100 -2.45 8.66 -9.76
C GLN A 100 -1.08 8.83 -10.43
N GLN A 101 -0.48 10.01 -10.31
CA GLN A 101 0.85 10.29 -10.86
C GLN A 101 1.94 9.39 -10.27
N LEU A 102 1.83 9.05 -8.97
CA LEU A 102 2.71 8.10 -8.32
C LEU A 102 2.57 6.70 -8.94
N ILE A 103 1.34 6.21 -9.11
CA ILE A 103 1.07 4.91 -9.76
C ILE A 103 1.61 4.90 -11.19
N ASP A 104 1.35 5.96 -11.97
CA ASP A 104 1.81 6.06 -13.35
C ASP A 104 3.35 6.05 -13.43
N MET A 105 4.02 6.74 -12.49
CA MET A 105 5.47 6.74 -12.40
C MET A 105 6.03 5.35 -12.06
N LEU A 106 5.40 4.61 -11.14
CA LEU A 106 5.74 3.23 -10.85
C LEU A 106 5.49 2.32 -12.07
N CYS A 107 4.40 2.52 -12.80
CA CYS A 107 4.13 1.79 -14.02
C CYS A 107 5.22 2.02 -15.09
N LEU A 108 5.62 3.28 -15.27
CA LEU A 108 6.72 3.64 -16.16
C LEU A 108 8.07 3.10 -15.69
N ALA A 109 8.26 2.82 -14.39
CA ALA A 109 9.44 2.13 -13.89
C ALA A 109 9.50 0.65 -14.32
N GLY A 110 8.33 0.06 -14.64
CA GLY A 110 8.17 -1.33 -15.05
C GLY A 110 7.32 -2.18 -14.12
N PHE A 111 6.68 -1.61 -13.10
CA PHE A 111 5.66 -2.33 -12.33
C PHE A 111 4.38 -2.45 -13.18
N PRO A 112 3.85 -3.64 -13.48
CA PRO A 112 2.63 -3.76 -14.28
C PRO A 112 1.42 -3.20 -13.52
N ARG A 113 0.40 -2.68 -14.22
CA ARG A 113 -0.76 -2.03 -13.57
C ARG A 113 -1.59 -3.00 -12.72
N ASP A 114 -1.59 -4.27 -13.08
CA ASP A 114 -2.15 -5.39 -12.33
C ASP A 114 -1.11 -6.10 -11.45
N ALA A 115 -0.02 -5.41 -11.08
CA ALA A 115 1.04 -5.96 -10.26
C ALA A 115 0.50 -6.56 -8.96
N ARG A 116 1.02 -7.74 -8.64
CA ARG A 116 0.82 -8.41 -7.36
C ARG A 116 2.13 -8.43 -6.60
N TRP A 117 2.07 -8.36 -5.28
CA TRP A 117 3.25 -8.42 -4.44
C TRP A 117 4.01 -9.74 -4.66
N GLY A 118 5.31 -9.67 -4.94
CA GLY A 118 6.14 -10.87 -5.13
C GLY A 118 6.35 -11.65 -3.82
N CYS A 119 6.29 -10.94 -2.70
CA CYS A 119 6.17 -11.49 -1.36
C CYS A 119 5.14 -10.65 -0.60
N ARG A 120 4.20 -11.30 0.07
CA ARG A 120 3.24 -10.68 1.00
C ARG A 120 2.98 -11.65 2.13
N ARG A 121 3.24 -11.24 3.38
CA ARG A 121 3.15 -12.16 4.51
C ARG A 121 2.79 -11.43 5.80
N VAL A 122 1.91 -12.06 6.59
CA VAL A 122 1.64 -11.65 7.97
C VAL A 122 2.88 -11.90 8.82
N GLU A 123 3.33 -10.89 9.55
CA GLU A 123 4.45 -11.01 10.46
C GLU A 123 4.06 -11.86 11.69
N PRO A 124 4.83 -12.90 12.05
CA PRO A 124 4.53 -13.71 13.21
C PRO A 124 4.39 -12.86 14.48
N SER A 125 3.31 -13.10 15.24
CA SER A 125 3.04 -12.44 16.52
C SER A 125 2.86 -10.92 16.45
N LYS A 126 2.67 -10.34 15.26
CA LYS A 126 2.40 -8.91 15.06
C LYS A 126 1.14 -8.71 14.23
N THR A 127 0.46 -7.59 14.44
CA THR A 127 -0.62 -7.15 13.55
C THR A 127 -0.05 -6.32 12.41
N SER A 128 0.81 -6.95 11.62
CA SER A 128 1.49 -6.31 10.49
C SER A 128 1.62 -7.29 9.32
N VAL A 129 1.58 -6.75 8.10
CA VAL A 129 1.83 -7.47 6.84
C VAL A 129 3.00 -6.79 6.13
N SER A 130 4.02 -7.58 5.81
CA SER A 130 5.19 -7.15 5.05
C SER A 130 5.05 -7.57 3.60
N SER A 131 5.29 -6.66 2.67
CA SER A 131 5.28 -6.96 1.24
C SER A 131 6.49 -6.41 0.50
N LEU A 132 6.88 -7.08 -0.58
CA LEU A 132 8.02 -6.71 -1.41
C LEU A 132 7.79 -7.10 -2.87
N LEU A 133 8.10 -6.17 -3.78
CA LEU A 133 8.13 -6.39 -5.22
C LEU A 133 9.36 -5.69 -5.82
N THR A 134 10.01 -6.35 -6.79
CA THR A 134 11.20 -5.82 -7.46
C THR A 134 11.02 -5.85 -8.96
N VAL A 135 11.48 -4.80 -9.63
CA VAL A 135 11.57 -4.77 -11.09
C VAL A 135 12.98 -4.33 -11.52
N PRO A 136 13.55 -4.94 -12.57
CA PRO A 136 14.81 -4.48 -13.13
C PRO A 136 14.62 -3.10 -13.73
N LEU A 137 15.57 -2.21 -13.45
CA LEU A 137 15.64 -0.91 -14.10
C LEU A 137 16.40 -1.07 -15.42
N ASP A 138 15.67 -1.25 -16.49
CA ASP A 138 16.24 -1.38 -17.82
C ASP A 138 16.37 0.01 -18.47
N GLU A 139 17.59 0.55 -18.50
CA GLU A 139 17.92 1.82 -19.16
C GLU A 139 17.93 1.70 -20.71
N SER A 140 17.96 0.48 -21.25
CA SER A 140 17.93 0.23 -22.71
C SER A 140 16.51 0.15 -23.27
N ALA A 141 15.51 0.18 -22.40
CA ALA A 141 14.10 0.23 -22.76
C ALA A 141 13.69 1.59 -23.37
N ASP A 142 12.45 1.66 -23.85
CA ASP A 142 11.85 2.83 -24.50
C ASP A 142 12.08 4.14 -23.72
N HIS A 143 12.15 5.27 -24.44
CA HIS A 143 12.50 6.61 -23.93
C HIS A 143 11.71 6.99 -22.66
N ALA A 144 10.43 6.60 -22.59
CA ALA A 144 9.58 6.84 -21.43
C ALA A 144 10.12 6.16 -20.15
N ARG A 145 10.63 4.93 -20.26
CA ARG A 145 11.22 4.17 -19.16
C ARG A 145 12.55 4.79 -18.72
N ALA A 146 13.36 5.26 -19.66
CA ALA A 146 14.60 5.97 -19.37
C ALA A 146 14.35 7.28 -18.59
N VAL A 147 13.31 8.04 -18.95
CA VAL A 147 12.91 9.26 -18.21
C VAL A 147 12.41 8.90 -16.80
N ALA A 148 11.64 7.83 -16.65
CA ALA A 148 11.20 7.36 -15.33
C ALA A 148 12.39 6.90 -14.47
N ALA A 149 13.34 6.17 -15.06
CA ALA A 149 14.58 5.76 -14.43
C ALA A 149 15.39 6.95 -13.89
N GLN A 150 15.53 8.01 -14.70
CA GLN A 150 16.20 9.25 -14.27
C GLN A 150 15.52 9.91 -13.07
N LYS A 151 14.19 9.93 -13.03
CA LYS A 151 13.44 10.44 -11.86
C LYS A 151 13.65 9.55 -10.64
N LEU A 152 13.68 8.23 -10.82
CA LEU A 152 13.89 7.27 -9.74
C LEU A 152 15.31 7.31 -9.17
N LEU A 153 16.31 7.64 -9.98
CA LEU A 153 17.69 7.84 -9.51
C LEU A 153 17.80 8.96 -8.46
N LEU A 154 16.85 9.91 -8.41
CA LEU A 154 16.78 10.91 -7.34
C LEU A 154 16.53 10.28 -5.96
N PHE A 155 15.97 9.06 -5.92
CA PHE A 155 15.73 8.28 -4.71
C PHE A 155 16.88 7.33 -4.36
N TYR A 156 17.98 7.35 -5.11
CA TYR A 156 19.17 6.58 -4.76
C TYR A 156 19.72 7.04 -3.40
N LYS A 157 19.80 6.10 -2.45
CA LYS A 157 20.12 6.35 -1.02
C LYS A 157 19.16 7.31 -0.31
N LYS A 158 18.01 7.63 -0.91
CA LYS A 158 16.96 8.52 -0.38
C LYS A 158 15.59 7.88 -0.62
N PRO A 159 15.19 6.90 0.21
CA PRO A 159 13.94 6.19 0.01
C PRO A 159 12.75 7.15 -0.03
N ALA A 160 11.94 7.05 -1.09
CA ALA A 160 10.67 7.76 -1.15
C ALA A 160 9.63 6.98 -0.34
N ARG A 161 8.82 7.69 0.44
CA ARG A 161 7.79 7.07 1.27
C ARG A 161 6.42 7.69 1.03
N LYS A 162 5.41 6.85 0.90
CA LYS A 162 3.99 7.24 0.92
C LYS A 162 3.31 6.49 2.05
N CYS A 163 2.70 7.23 2.98
CA CYS A 163 1.95 6.68 4.10
C CYS A 163 0.48 7.12 3.98
N TRP A 164 -0.46 6.23 4.28
CA TRP A 164 -1.87 6.57 4.39
C TRP A 164 -2.60 5.61 5.32
N TRP A 165 -3.80 6.02 5.72
CA TRP A 165 -4.70 5.25 6.55
C TRP A 165 -5.96 4.88 5.75
N GLU A 166 -6.41 3.66 5.96
CA GLU A 166 -7.69 3.17 5.46
C GLU A 166 -8.47 2.52 6.59
N GLY A 167 -9.79 2.65 6.53
CA GLY A 167 -10.70 2.02 7.47
C GLY A 167 -11.88 1.44 6.70
N GLU A 168 -12.23 0.20 7.05
CA GLU A 168 -13.33 -0.55 6.46
C GLU A 168 -13.99 -1.47 7.50
N ASP A 169 -15.25 -1.81 7.25
CA ASP A 169 -15.96 -2.81 8.02
C ASP A 169 -15.74 -4.18 7.37
N VAL A 170 -15.24 -5.14 8.15
CA VAL A 170 -14.93 -6.50 7.67
C VAL A 170 -15.75 -7.54 8.42
N ASN A 171 -16.12 -8.62 7.73
CA ASN A 171 -16.66 -9.80 8.36
C ASN A 171 -15.53 -10.83 8.58
N ALA A 172 -15.13 -11.04 9.83
CA ALA A 172 -14.14 -12.06 10.20
C ALA A 172 -14.77 -13.40 10.61
N GLY A 173 -16.08 -13.54 10.44
CA GLY A 173 -16.79 -14.79 10.69
C GLY A 173 -16.83 -15.70 9.47
N ASP A 174 -17.61 -16.78 9.57
CA ASP A 174 -17.80 -17.78 8.53
C ASP A 174 -19.15 -17.58 7.80
N SER A 175 -19.62 -18.60 7.08
CA SER A 175 -20.92 -18.57 6.38
C SER A 175 -22.11 -18.46 7.34
N ASP A 176 -21.96 -18.97 8.56
CA ASP A 176 -23.07 -19.19 9.48
C ASP A 176 -23.09 -18.10 10.57
N HIS A 177 -21.95 -17.47 10.84
CA HIS A 177 -21.79 -16.46 11.87
C HIS A 177 -21.14 -15.20 11.31
N LYS A 178 -21.86 -14.07 11.38
CA LYS A 178 -21.30 -12.77 11.02
C LYS A 178 -20.58 -12.15 12.21
N ILE A 179 -19.30 -11.83 12.02
CA ILE A 179 -18.48 -11.14 13.01
C ILE A 179 -17.98 -9.84 12.39
N ASN A 180 -18.80 -8.80 12.57
CA ASN A 180 -18.50 -7.48 12.05
C ASN A 180 -17.45 -6.79 12.92
N LEU A 181 -16.36 -6.39 12.30
CA LEU A 181 -15.24 -5.70 12.92
C LEU A 181 -14.95 -4.45 12.12
N LYS A 182 -14.47 -3.40 12.80
CA LYS A 182 -13.87 -2.27 12.12
C LYS A 182 -12.37 -2.52 12.02
N LEU A 183 -11.87 -2.63 10.79
CA LEU A 183 -10.47 -2.83 10.49
C LEU A 183 -9.86 -1.50 10.06
N TRP A 184 -8.82 -1.07 10.77
CA TRP A 184 -8.00 0.07 10.37
C TRP A 184 -6.65 -0.41 9.91
N CYS A 185 -6.20 0.06 8.76
CA CYS A 185 -4.88 -0.24 8.23
C CYS A 185 -4.11 1.06 8.02
N ARG A 186 -2.83 1.03 8.39
CA ARG A 186 -1.84 2.05 8.05
C ARG A 186 -0.85 1.41 7.10
N ARG A 187 -0.85 1.85 5.84
CA ARG A 187 0.10 1.38 4.83
C ARG A 187 1.23 2.38 4.67
N THR A 188 2.44 1.87 4.59
CA THR A 188 3.63 2.63 4.24
C THR A 188 4.32 1.97 3.06
N TRP A 189 4.24 2.60 1.89
CA TRP A 189 5.10 2.24 0.77
C TRP A 189 6.45 2.91 0.91
N THR A 190 7.49 2.12 0.67
CA THR A 190 8.87 2.58 0.55
C THR A 190 9.42 2.15 -0.80
N LEU A 191 9.83 3.13 -1.61
CA LEU A 191 10.45 2.93 -2.91
C LEU A 191 11.95 3.19 -2.80
N GLU A 192 12.74 2.20 -3.20
CA GLU A 192 14.20 2.19 -3.10
C GLU A 192 14.83 1.75 -4.41
N LEU A 193 15.99 2.31 -4.72
CA LEU A 193 16.85 1.83 -5.80
C LEU A 193 18.02 1.07 -5.18
N VAL A 194 18.18 -0.20 -5.59
CA VAL A 194 19.23 -1.10 -5.09
C VAL A 194 20.11 -1.53 -6.27
N LEU A 195 21.41 -1.67 -6.02
CA LEU A 195 22.36 -2.24 -6.97
C LEU A 195 22.70 -3.65 -6.49
N VAL A 196 22.38 -4.66 -7.31
CA VAL A 196 22.72 -6.06 -7.05
C VAL A 196 23.93 -6.45 -7.87
#